data_AF-A0ABD5UEY2-F1
#
_entry.id   AF-A0ABD5UEY2-F1
#
_cell.length_a   1.000
_cell.length_b   1.000
_cell.length_c   1.000
_cell.angle_alpha   90.00
_cell.angle_beta   90.00
_cell.angle_gamma   90.00
#
_symmetry.space_group_name_H-M   'P 1'
#
loop_
_entity.id
_entity.type
_entity.pdbx_description
1 polymer ?
#
loop_
_entity_poly.entity_id
_entity_poly.type
_entity_poly.pdbx_seq_one_letter_code
_entity_poly.pdbx_strand_id
1 'polypeptide(L)'
;MTDIHPDQRVAVLADSQNLYHSAQSVYSRNIDYAGLLEEAVNDRALVRAIAYVIRADSPEEESFFEALRDIGFETKIKDIKTFADGSKKADWDLGMSLDAVSLASHVDTVVICTGDGDFARLCSHLRHEGVRVEAMGFSNSAADELIEAADDFVDLAEREETFLL
;
A
#
# COMPACT_ATOMS: atom_id res chain seq x y z
N MET A 1 16.11 12.87 0.77
CA MET A 1 15.44 14.19 0.67
C MET A 1 14.57 14.34 1.89
N THR A 2 14.81 15.35 2.73
CA THR A 2 14.08 15.54 4.01
C THR A 2 12.84 16.43 3.88
N ASP A 3 12.76 17.28 2.86
CA ASP A 3 11.65 18.21 2.69
C ASP A 3 10.61 17.65 1.69
N ILE A 4 9.34 17.71 2.08
CA ILE A 4 8.19 17.40 1.22
C ILE A 4 7.85 18.67 0.42
N HIS A 5 7.75 18.55 -0.90
CA HIS A 5 7.40 19.66 -1.78
C HIS A 5 6.06 19.40 -2.47
N PRO A 6 5.18 20.41 -2.61
CA PRO A 6 3.84 20.23 -3.19
C PRO A 6 3.90 19.76 -4.67
N ASP A 7 4.97 20.10 -5.39
CA ASP A 7 5.14 19.72 -6.80
C ASP A 7 5.63 18.27 -6.99
N GLN A 8 5.90 17.53 -5.91
CA GLN A 8 6.32 16.14 -6.01
C GLN A 8 5.24 15.28 -6.67
N ARG A 9 5.68 14.44 -7.60
CA ARG A 9 4.84 13.42 -8.22
C ARG A 9 4.81 12.19 -7.32
N VAL A 10 3.63 11.70 -6.98
CA VAL A 10 3.44 10.61 -6.03
C VAL A 10 2.82 9.39 -6.72
N ALA A 11 3.38 8.22 -6.48
CA ALA A 11 2.69 6.94 -6.70
C ALA A 11 2.29 6.32 -5.37
N VAL A 12 1.07 5.79 -5.28
CA VAL A 12 0.55 5.10 -4.10
C VAL A 12 0.31 3.64 -4.44
N LEU A 13 0.85 2.73 -3.64
CA LEU A 13 0.78 1.28 -3.82
C LEU A 13 0.23 0.66 -2.53
N ALA A 14 -1.03 0.25 -2.54
CA ALA A 14 -1.71 -0.27 -1.37
C ALA A 14 -1.86 -1.78 -1.41
N ASP A 15 -1.26 -2.46 -0.43
CA ASP A 15 -1.49 -3.88 -0.18
C ASP A 15 -2.79 -4.03 0.61
N SER A 16 -3.90 -4.19 -0.11
CA SER A 16 -5.22 -4.26 0.50
C SER A 16 -5.38 -5.45 1.43
N GLN A 17 -4.68 -6.56 1.16
CA GLN A 17 -4.77 -7.75 2.00
C GLN A 17 -4.03 -7.53 3.32
N ASN A 18 -2.80 -7.02 3.29
CA ASN A 18 -2.02 -6.75 4.49
C ASN A 18 -2.74 -5.73 5.39
N LEU A 19 -3.19 -4.60 4.82
CA LEU A 19 -3.90 -3.55 5.57
C LEU A 19 -5.21 -4.07 6.18
N TYR A 20 -5.99 -4.84 5.42
CA TYR A 20 -7.24 -5.42 5.92
C TYR A 20 -6.99 -6.38 7.10
N HIS A 21 -6.00 -7.26 6.98
CA HIS A 21 -5.67 -8.19 8.07
C HIS A 21 -5.23 -7.46 9.34
N SER A 22 -4.39 -6.43 9.22
CA SER A 22 -3.96 -5.62 10.38
C SER A 22 -5.13 -4.89 11.02
N ALA A 23 -5.97 -4.20 10.23
CA ALA A 23 -7.14 -3.48 10.74
C ALA A 23 -8.16 -4.41 11.40
N GLN A 24 -8.48 -5.53 10.77
CA GLN A 24 -9.47 -6.47 11.27
C GLN A 24 -8.99 -7.21 12.53
N SER A 25 -7.71 -7.60 12.59
CA SER A 25 -7.17 -8.37 13.72
C SER A 25 -7.02 -7.54 15.00
N VAL A 26 -6.65 -6.27 14.87
CA VAL A 26 -6.41 -5.40 16.02
C VAL A 26 -7.67 -4.60 16.38
N TYR A 27 -8.32 -3.99 15.40
CA TYR A 27 -9.38 -3.00 15.61
C TYR A 27 -10.77 -3.52 15.28
N SER A 28 -10.88 -4.66 14.60
CA SER A 28 -12.16 -5.19 14.08
C SER A 28 -12.92 -4.21 13.18
N ARG A 29 -12.18 -3.39 12.43
CA ARG A 29 -12.69 -2.33 11.54
C ARG A 29 -12.14 -2.48 10.12
N ASN A 30 -12.81 -1.85 9.15
CA ASN A 30 -12.34 -1.79 7.77
C ASN A 30 -11.46 -0.57 7.54
N ILE A 31 -10.62 -0.60 6.50
CA ILE A 31 -9.81 0.55 6.10
C ILE A 31 -10.67 1.59 5.37
N ASP A 32 -10.51 2.85 5.73
CA ASP A 32 -10.94 3.99 4.92
C ASP A 32 -9.88 4.29 3.86
N TYR A 33 -10.10 3.78 2.64
CA TYR A 33 -9.19 4.00 1.52
C TYR A 33 -9.19 5.43 0.98
N ALA A 34 -10.24 6.21 1.23
CA ALA A 34 -10.29 7.61 0.83
C ALA A 34 -9.34 8.42 1.72
N GLY A 35 -9.45 8.25 3.04
CA GLY A 35 -8.52 8.87 4.00
C GLY A 35 -7.08 8.40 3.82
N LEU A 36 -6.88 7.11 3.49
CA LEU A 36 -5.55 6.57 3.15
C LEU A 36 -4.95 7.27 1.92
N LEU A 37 -5.71 7.41 0.84
CA LEU A 37 -5.22 8.03 -0.38
C LEU A 37 -4.96 9.52 -0.21
N GLU A 38 -5.85 10.22 0.49
CA GLU A 38 -5.70 11.65 0.78
C GLU A 38 -4.41 11.93 1.55
N GLU A 39 -4.15 11.16 2.62
CA GLU A 39 -2.92 11.28 3.40
C GLU A 39 -1.68 10.86 2.60
N ALA A 40 -1.75 9.76 1.84
CA ALA A 40 -0.63 9.31 1.01
C ALA A 40 -0.24 10.39 -0.02
N VAL A 41 -1.22 11.09 -0.59
CA VAL A 41 -0.97 12.15 -1.56
C VAL A 41 -0.47 13.42 -0.86
N ASN A 42 -1.04 13.80 0.29
CA ASN A 42 -0.63 14.96 1.09
C ASN A 42 -0.48 16.26 0.27
N ASP A 43 -1.53 16.63 -0.47
CA ASP A 43 -1.58 17.80 -1.37
C ASP A 43 -0.53 17.83 -2.51
N ARG A 44 0.07 16.68 -2.84
CA ARG A 44 1.03 16.53 -3.95
C ARG A 44 0.37 16.07 -5.25
N ALA A 45 1.14 16.01 -6.33
CA ALA A 45 0.65 15.56 -7.64
C ALA A 45 0.55 14.03 -7.72
N LEU A 46 -0.65 13.47 -7.56
CA LEU A 46 -0.89 12.04 -7.76
C LEU A 46 -0.67 11.63 -9.23
N VAL A 47 0.30 10.73 -9.48
CA VAL A 47 0.57 10.14 -10.80
C VAL A 47 -0.18 8.83 -10.99
N ARG A 48 -0.19 7.98 -9.97
CA ARG A 48 -0.88 6.69 -10.01
C ARG A 48 -1.18 6.18 -8.59
N ALA A 49 -2.38 5.64 -8.39
CA ALA A 49 -2.74 4.90 -7.19
C ALA A 49 -3.14 3.48 -7.60
N ILE A 50 -2.53 2.45 -7.01
CA ILE A 50 -2.81 1.04 -7.30
C ILE A 50 -3.16 0.33 -6.00
N ALA A 51 -4.32 -0.34 -5.97
CA ALA A 51 -4.72 -1.23 -4.90
C ALA A 51 -4.57 -2.68 -5.36
N TYR A 52 -3.76 -3.44 -4.61
CA TYR A 52 -3.48 -4.84 -4.86
C TYR A 52 -4.41 -5.70 -4.03
N VAL A 53 -5.34 -6.39 -4.69
CA VAL A 53 -6.41 -7.10 -4.01
C VAL A 53 -6.43 -8.57 -4.40
N ILE A 54 -6.74 -9.42 -3.43
CA ILE A 54 -6.97 -10.84 -3.64
C ILE A 54 -8.45 -11.10 -3.62
N ARG A 55 -8.93 -11.78 -4.65
CA ARG A 55 -10.32 -12.23 -4.75
C ARG A 55 -10.53 -13.45 -3.86
N ALA A 56 -11.40 -13.31 -2.89
CA ALA A 56 -12.11 -14.38 -2.21
C ALA A 56 -13.48 -14.58 -2.88
N ASP A 57 -14.03 -15.79 -2.85
CA ASP A 57 -15.31 -16.09 -3.52
C ASP A 57 -16.52 -15.52 -2.73
N SER A 58 -16.63 -14.18 -2.61
CA SER A 58 -17.72 -13.48 -1.92
C SER A 58 -18.41 -12.42 -2.81
N PRO A 59 -19.75 -12.29 -2.78
CA PRO A 59 -20.47 -11.26 -3.54
C PRO A 59 -20.14 -9.81 -3.15
N GLU A 60 -19.68 -9.59 -1.92
CA GLU A 60 -19.39 -8.26 -1.36
C GLU A 60 -18.13 -7.61 -1.98
N GLU A 61 -17.34 -8.39 -2.73
CA GLU A 61 -16.09 -7.91 -3.31
C GLU A 61 -16.28 -6.98 -4.50
N GLU A 62 -17.33 -7.19 -5.32
CA GLU A 62 -17.56 -6.31 -6.47
C GLU A 62 -17.82 -4.89 -6.01
N SER A 63 -18.63 -4.70 -4.95
CA SER A 63 -18.84 -3.40 -4.35
C SER A 63 -17.57 -2.78 -3.75
N PHE A 64 -16.69 -3.60 -3.17
CA PHE A 64 -15.41 -3.11 -2.65
C PHE A 64 -14.49 -2.63 -3.78
N PHE A 65 -14.39 -3.40 -4.88
CA PHE A 65 -13.57 -3.02 -6.03
C PHE A 65 -14.12 -1.77 -6.74
N GLU A 66 -15.44 -1.62 -6.82
CA GLU A 66 -16.07 -0.41 -7.35
C GLU A 66 -15.75 0.80 -6.46
N ALA A 67 -15.90 0.67 -5.14
CA ALA A 67 -15.55 1.74 -4.21
C ALA A 67 -14.08 2.18 -4.33
N LEU A 68 -13.14 1.25 -4.47
CA LEU A 68 -11.72 1.58 -4.68
C LEU A 68 -11.50 2.40 -5.96
N ARG A 69 -12.20 2.06 -7.05
CA ARG A 69 -12.11 2.81 -8.31
C ARG A 69 -12.72 4.19 -8.21
N ASP A 70 -13.85 4.32 -7.51
CA ASP A 70 -14.52 5.59 -7.28
C ASP A 70 -13.66 6.54 -6.42
N ILE A 71 -12.88 5.98 -5.48
CA ILE A 71 -11.89 6.73 -4.69
C ILE A 71 -10.71 7.19 -5.55
N GLY A 72 -10.36 6.46 -6.61
CA GLY A 72 -9.29 6.80 -7.55
C GLY A 72 -8.17 5.77 -7.68
N PHE A 73 -8.33 4.59 -7.09
CA PHE A 73 -7.38 3.48 -7.25
C PHE A 73 -7.61 2.69 -8.55
N GLU A 74 -6.53 2.33 -9.22
CA GLU A 74 -6.50 1.20 -10.14
C GLU A 74 -6.49 -0.10 -9.33
N THR A 75 -7.46 -0.99 -9.56
CA THR A 75 -7.52 -2.29 -8.87
C THR A 75 -6.77 -3.36 -9.64
N LYS A 76 -5.73 -3.95 -9.05
CA LYS A 76 -5.09 -5.18 -9.54
C LYS A 76 -5.56 -6.38 -8.74
N ILE A 77 -6.34 -7.24 -9.40
CA ILE A 77 -7.03 -8.38 -8.77
C ILE A 77 -6.31 -9.67 -9.11
N LYS A 78 -6.04 -10.52 -8.11
CA LYS A 78 -5.46 -11.85 -8.28
C LYS A 78 -6.34 -12.89 -7.60
N ASP A 79 -6.68 -13.94 -8.34
CA ASP A 79 -7.41 -15.08 -7.79
C ASP A 79 -6.46 -15.95 -6.94
N ILE A 80 -6.98 -16.51 -5.85
CA ILE A 80 -6.23 -17.46 -5.02
C ILE A 80 -5.89 -18.70 -5.86
N LYS A 81 -4.59 -18.89 -6.13
CA LYS A 81 -4.11 -20.11 -6.79
C LYS A 81 -3.72 -21.15 -5.76
N THR A 82 -4.38 -22.30 -5.83
CA THR A 82 -3.98 -23.51 -5.10
C THR A 82 -3.10 -24.33 -6.03
N PHE A 83 -1.83 -24.52 -5.65
CA PHE A 83 -0.87 -25.30 -6.42
C PHE A 83 -1.04 -26.80 -6.13
N ALA A 84 -0.48 -27.63 -7.02
CA ALA A 84 -0.58 -29.09 -6.94
C ALA A 84 0.10 -29.68 -5.67
N ASP A 85 0.99 -28.91 -5.03
CA ASP A 85 1.63 -29.24 -3.76
C ASP A 85 0.80 -28.82 -2.53
N GLY A 86 -0.39 -28.26 -2.73
CA GLY A 86 -1.27 -27.76 -1.69
C GLY A 86 -0.90 -26.36 -1.17
N SER A 87 0.18 -25.74 -1.67
CA SER A 87 0.51 -24.36 -1.33
C SER A 87 -0.51 -23.41 -1.96
N LYS A 88 -0.93 -22.40 -1.20
CA LYS A 88 -1.73 -21.28 -1.71
C LYS A 88 -0.80 -20.09 -1.80
N LYS A 89 -0.58 -19.57 -3.01
CA LYS A 89 0.18 -18.33 -3.18
C LYS A 89 -0.77 -17.23 -3.58
N ALA A 90 -1.03 -16.34 -2.64
CA ALA A 90 -1.98 -15.25 -2.76
C ALA A 90 -1.35 -13.89 -2.42
N ASP A 91 -0.03 -13.76 -2.38
CA ASP A 91 0.61 -12.45 -2.18
C ASP A 91 0.69 -11.64 -3.48
N TRP A 92 0.82 -10.32 -3.36
CA TRP A 92 1.09 -9.42 -4.48
C TRP A 92 2.54 -8.92 -4.51
N ASP A 93 3.41 -9.39 -3.63
CA ASP A 93 4.70 -8.77 -3.32
C ASP A 93 5.58 -8.55 -4.53
N LEU A 94 5.71 -9.58 -5.38
CA LEU A 94 6.47 -9.47 -6.61
C LEU A 94 5.83 -8.49 -7.60
N GLY A 95 4.51 -8.52 -7.75
CA GLY A 95 3.79 -7.63 -8.66
C GLY A 95 3.92 -6.17 -8.21
N MET A 96 3.65 -5.91 -6.93
CA MET A 96 3.78 -4.60 -6.33
C MET A 96 5.22 -4.07 -6.43
N SER A 97 6.22 -4.93 -6.19
CA SER A 97 7.63 -4.55 -6.35
C SER A 97 7.98 -4.18 -7.80
N LEU A 98 7.51 -4.95 -8.79
CA LEU A 98 7.78 -4.67 -10.21
C LEU A 98 7.13 -3.36 -10.65
N ASP A 99 5.90 -3.09 -10.20
CA ASP A 99 5.20 -1.85 -10.50
C ASP A 99 5.89 -0.65 -9.84
N ALA A 100 6.32 -0.77 -8.57
CA ALA A 100 7.06 0.27 -7.87
C ALA A 100 8.35 0.65 -8.61
N VAL A 101 9.15 -0.35 -8.99
CA VAL A 101 10.40 -0.13 -9.76
C VAL A 101 10.11 0.49 -11.12
N SER A 102 9.05 0.05 -11.79
CA SER A 102 8.66 0.62 -13.09
C SER A 102 8.22 2.08 -12.98
N LEU A 103 7.53 2.43 -11.89
CA LEU A 103 7.07 3.79 -11.61
C LEU A 103 8.18 4.72 -11.13
N ALA A 104 9.28 4.19 -10.59
CA ALA A 104 10.37 4.96 -9.99
C ALA A 104 10.91 6.08 -10.91
N SER A 105 11.00 5.83 -12.22
CA SER A 105 11.47 6.84 -13.18
C SER A 105 10.45 7.94 -13.54
N HIS A 106 9.22 7.84 -13.02
CA HIS A 106 8.08 8.69 -13.35
C HIS A 106 7.55 9.51 -12.17
N VAL A 107 8.04 9.23 -10.95
CA VAL A 107 7.58 9.86 -9.71
C VAL A 107 8.77 10.32 -8.88
N ASP A 108 8.50 11.22 -7.95
CA ASP A 108 9.50 11.73 -7.01
C ASP A 108 9.36 11.03 -5.64
N THR A 109 8.15 10.55 -5.33
CA THR A 109 7.81 9.77 -4.13
C THR A 109 7.01 8.52 -4.48
N VAL A 110 7.33 7.40 -3.84
CA VAL A 110 6.49 6.20 -3.79
C VAL A 110 6.02 6.00 -2.35
N VAL A 111 4.69 5.94 -2.18
CA VAL A 111 4.04 5.58 -0.93
C VAL A 111 3.64 4.10 -1.00
N ILE A 112 4.18 3.28 -0.11
CA ILE A 112 3.80 1.87 0.03
C ILE A 112 2.93 1.70 1.28
N CYS A 113 1.68 1.28 1.09
CA CYS A 113 0.76 1.06 2.20
C CYS A 113 0.74 -0.43 2.55
N THR A 114 1.62 -0.83 3.48
CA THR A 114 1.80 -2.19 3.99
C THR A 114 2.62 -2.15 5.29
N GLY A 115 2.47 -3.18 6.12
CA GLY A 115 3.36 -3.45 7.26
C GLY A 115 4.40 -4.55 6.99
N ASP A 116 4.45 -5.11 5.79
CA ASP A 116 5.29 -6.28 5.49
C ASP A 116 6.79 -5.94 5.31
N GLY A 117 7.64 -6.60 6.11
CA GLY A 117 9.10 -6.45 6.10
C GLY A 117 9.76 -6.87 4.78
N ASP A 118 9.12 -7.74 3.99
CA ASP A 118 9.67 -8.19 2.71
C ASP A 118 9.87 -7.03 1.69
N PHE A 119 9.18 -5.89 1.88
CA PHE A 119 9.37 -4.67 1.09
C PHE A 119 10.56 -3.80 1.53
N ALA A 120 11.25 -4.09 2.63
CA ALA A 120 12.40 -3.29 3.08
C ALA A 120 13.52 -3.20 2.00
N ARG A 121 13.73 -4.29 1.25
CA ARG A 121 14.66 -4.29 0.11
C ARG A 121 14.17 -3.43 -1.05
N LEU A 122 12.86 -3.38 -1.29
CA LEU A 122 12.27 -2.50 -2.30
C LEU A 122 12.48 -1.04 -1.90
N CYS A 123 12.23 -0.67 -0.64
CA CYS A 123 12.49 0.69 -0.13
C CYS A 123 13.94 1.11 -0.38
N SER A 124 14.88 0.24 -0.01
CA SER A 124 16.32 0.48 -0.21
C SER A 124 16.67 0.69 -1.68
N HIS A 125 16.06 -0.09 -2.59
CA HIS A 125 16.28 0.03 -4.02
C HIS A 125 15.70 1.32 -4.62
N LEU A 126 14.45 1.66 -4.29
CA LEU A 126 13.82 2.90 -4.78
C LEU A 126 14.59 4.15 -4.31
N ARG A 127 15.07 4.14 -3.07
CA ARG A 127 15.93 5.22 -2.54
C ARG A 127 17.25 5.32 -3.29
N HIS A 128 17.85 4.20 -3.67
CA HIS A 128 19.04 4.17 -4.51
C HIS A 128 18.77 4.78 -5.90
N GLU A 129 17.58 4.58 -6.45
CA GLU A 129 17.12 5.21 -7.70
C GLU A 129 16.74 6.70 -7.54
N GLY A 130 16.91 7.27 -6.34
CA GLY A 130 16.65 8.68 -6.06
C GLY A 130 15.19 9.02 -5.76
N VAL A 131 14.34 8.01 -5.55
CA VAL A 131 12.93 8.18 -5.20
C VAL A 131 12.77 8.17 -3.69
N ARG A 132 12.00 9.12 -3.16
CA ARG A 132 11.62 9.13 -1.74
C ARG A 132 10.63 7.99 -1.49
N VAL A 133 10.83 7.23 -0.42
CA VAL A 133 9.93 6.14 -0.05
C VAL A 133 9.25 6.46 1.27
N GLU A 134 7.92 6.48 1.26
CA GLU A 134 7.10 6.65 2.46
C GLU A 134 6.32 5.36 2.68
N ALA A 135 6.32 4.84 3.89
CA ALA A 135 5.53 3.68 4.26
C ALA A 135 4.32 4.11 5.08
N MET A 136 3.18 3.44 4.88
CA MET A 136 1.98 3.64 5.69
C MET A 136 1.46 2.30 6.17
N GLY A 137 1.24 2.15 7.47
CA GLY A 137 0.76 0.90 8.05
C GLY A 137 0.43 1.05 9.53
N PHE A 138 -0.04 -0.01 10.17
CA PHE A 138 -0.24 -0.01 11.61
C PHE A 138 1.04 -0.40 12.31
N SER A 139 1.62 0.51 13.10
CA SER A 139 2.92 0.30 13.78
C SER A 139 2.99 -0.97 14.62
N ASN A 140 1.86 -1.40 15.18
CA ASN A 140 1.77 -2.62 15.99
C ASN A 140 1.92 -3.94 15.20
N SER A 141 1.83 -3.88 13.87
CA SER A 141 1.92 -5.03 12.96
C SER A 141 2.98 -4.84 11.87
N ALA A 142 3.54 -3.64 11.75
CA ALA A 142 4.59 -3.32 10.80
C ALA A 142 5.93 -3.89 11.27
N ALA A 143 6.72 -4.42 10.33
CA ALA A 143 8.06 -4.90 10.61
C ALA A 143 9.04 -3.72 10.81
N ASP A 144 9.87 -3.78 11.85
CA ASP A 144 10.87 -2.75 12.16
C ASP A 144 11.79 -2.47 10.95
N GLU A 145 12.18 -3.51 10.22
CA GLU A 145 13.04 -3.39 9.03
C GLU A 145 12.40 -2.61 7.88
N LEU A 146 11.06 -2.62 7.76
CA LEU A 146 10.35 -1.79 6.79
C LEU A 146 10.42 -0.32 7.20
N ILE A 147 10.13 -0.05 8.48
CA ILE A 147 10.13 1.30 9.07
C ILE A 147 11.53 1.92 8.94
N GLU A 148 12.57 1.16 9.26
CA GLU A 148 13.97 1.61 9.14
C GLU A 148 14.42 1.83 7.69
N ALA A 149 13.87 1.09 6.73
CA ALA A 149 14.26 1.17 5.33
C ALA A 149 13.58 2.33 4.57
N ALA A 150 12.38 2.74 4.98
CA ALA A 150 11.66 3.88 4.43
C ALA A 150 12.28 5.22 4.84
N ASP A 151 12.03 6.28 4.07
CA ASP A 151 12.43 7.65 4.46
C ASP A 151 11.46 8.26 5.49
N ASP A 152 10.24 7.74 5.57
CA ASP A 152 9.20 8.14 6.53
C ASP A 152 8.18 7.01 6.73
N PHE A 153 7.52 6.99 7.89
CA PHE A 153 6.48 6.03 8.22
C PHE A 153 5.28 6.72 8.85
N VAL A 154 4.11 6.62 8.22
CA VAL A 154 2.84 7.12 8.76
C VAL A 154 2.12 5.98 9.49
N ASP A 155 1.97 6.13 10.80
CA ASP A 155 1.24 5.17 11.61
C ASP A 155 -0.27 5.39 11.52
N LEU A 156 -0.96 4.43 10.91
CA LEU A 156 -2.42 4.45 10.80
C LEU A 156 -3.10 4.28 12.16
N ALA A 157 -2.42 3.70 13.15
CA ALA A 157 -2.95 3.52 14.50
C ALA A 157 -3.12 4.84 15.26
N GLU A 158 -2.36 5.88 14.92
CA GLU A 158 -2.43 7.17 15.64
C GLU A 158 -3.67 7.99 15.27
N ARG A 159 -4.31 7.68 14.13
CA ARG A 159 -5.48 8.42 13.62
C ARG A 159 -6.60 7.50 13.15
N GLU A 160 -7.05 6.63 14.06
CA GLU A 160 -8.08 5.62 13.78
C GLU A 160 -9.32 6.20 13.08
N GLU A 161 -9.83 7.35 13.54
CA GLU A 161 -11.02 8.00 12.95
C GLU A 161 -10.84 8.50 11.51
N THR A 162 -9.60 8.59 11.03
CA THR A 162 -9.27 8.98 9.64
C THR A 162 -9.10 7.77 8.73
N PHE A 163 -8.63 6.65 9.28
CA PHE A 163 -8.19 5.50 8.49
C PHE A 163 -9.03 4.25 8.67
N LEU A 164 -9.98 4.24 9.62
CA LEU A 164 -10.84 3.09 9.92
C LEU A 164 -12.33 3.47 9.84
N LEU A 165 -13.12 2.57 9.25
CA LEU A 165 -14.58 2.61 9.18
C LEU A 165 -15.20 1.77 10.30
#